data_AF-A0A165MGE6-F1
#
_entry.id   AF-A0A165MGE6-F1
#
_cell.length_a   1.000
_cell.length_b   1.000
_cell.length_c   1.000
_cell.angle_alpha   90.00
_cell.angle_beta   90.00
_cell.angle_gamma   90.00
#
_symmetry.space_group_name_H-M   'P 1'
#
loop_
_entity.id
_entity.type
_entity.pdbx_description
1 polymer ?
#
loop_
_entity_poly.entity_id
_entity_poly.type
_entity_poly.pdbx_seq_one_letter_code
_entity_poly.pdbx_strand_id
1 'polypeptide(L)'
;MSTRAELEQVHAGLKKDSAEKAEEIERATQNPGGARAELTQLLDAIYGADIPTDLKRPMTDLLVRLSEHEQLEERFGTLLTNADTAFLKQLQATHPNLTPREATVCLFVKLGYDTREIARRRGITTRGMESIRYRLHKKIGRGKHQALKTYLSGL
;
A
#
# COMPACT_ATOMS: atom_id res chain seq x y z
N MET A 1 12.28 -35.58 -12.18
CA MET A 1 13.54 -34.85 -11.95
C MET A 1 13.36 -33.48 -12.58
N SER A 2 13.29 -32.40 -11.80
CA SER A 2 13.19 -31.05 -12.38
C SER A 2 14.46 -30.71 -13.15
N THR A 3 14.31 -30.09 -14.31
CA THR A 3 15.44 -29.69 -15.15
C THR A 3 16.23 -28.55 -14.49
N ARG A 4 17.52 -28.42 -14.80
CA ARG A 4 18.37 -27.33 -14.28
C ARG A 4 17.78 -25.94 -14.56
N ALA A 5 17.12 -25.77 -15.70
CA ALA A 5 16.42 -24.55 -16.08
C ALA A 5 15.20 -24.26 -15.18
N GLU A 6 14.41 -25.27 -14.81
CA GLU A 6 13.29 -25.10 -13.86
C GLU A 6 13.79 -24.69 -12.47
N LEU A 7 14.90 -25.27 -12.00
CA LEU A 7 15.51 -24.91 -10.72
C LEU A 7 16.07 -23.48 -10.73
N GLU A 8 16.71 -23.06 -11.82
CA GLU A 8 17.20 -21.69 -11.99
C GLU A 8 16.04 -20.68 -12.02
N GLN A 9 14.92 -21.02 -12.67
CA GLN A 9 13.73 -20.18 -12.74
C GLN A 9 13.04 -20.03 -11.37
N VAL A 10 12.89 -21.13 -10.61
CA VAL A 10 12.36 -21.09 -9.24
C VAL A 10 13.25 -20.29 -8.31
N HIS A 11 14.57 -20.47 -8.41
CA HIS A 11 15.53 -19.73 -7.58
C HIS A 11 15.55 -18.23 -7.90
N ALA A 12 15.41 -17.86 -9.18
CA ALA A 12 15.25 -16.47 -9.59
C ALA A 12 13.95 -15.86 -9.03
N GLY A 13 12.85 -16.61 -9.05
CA GLY A 13 11.57 -16.20 -8.44
C GLY A 13 11.69 -15.98 -6.93
N LEU A 14 12.27 -16.93 -6.20
CA LEU A 14 12.48 -16.82 -4.75
C LEU A 14 13.40 -15.65 -4.37
N LYS A 15 14.44 -15.37 -5.16
CA LYS A 15 15.30 -14.20 -4.96
C LYS A 15 14.55 -12.89 -5.15
N LYS A 16 13.70 -12.82 -6.17
CA LYS A 16 12.85 -11.66 -6.43
C LYS A 16 11.87 -11.44 -5.28
N ASP A 17 11.13 -12.47 -4.87
CA ASP A 17 10.20 -12.40 -3.74
C ASP A 17 10.91 -11.99 -2.44
N SER A 18 12.13 -12.49 -2.22
CA SER A 18 12.95 -12.11 -1.07
C SER A 18 13.38 -10.64 -1.11
N ALA A 19 13.73 -10.12 -2.28
CA ALA A 19 14.12 -8.72 -2.46
C ALA A 19 12.93 -7.77 -2.26
N GLU A 20 11.78 -8.08 -2.85
CA GLU A 20 10.54 -7.33 -2.68
C GLU A 20 10.10 -7.31 -1.21
N LYS A 21 10.21 -8.44 -0.51
CA LYS A 21 9.95 -8.50 0.94
C LYS A 21 10.95 -7.67 1.76
N ALA A 22 12.22 -7.62 1.37
CA ALA A 22 13.25 -6.85 2.09
C ALA A 22 13.01 -5.34 1.95
N GLU A 23 12.75 -4.87 0.72
CA GLU A 23 12.40 -3.48 0.43
C GLU A 23 11.14 -3.06 1.19
N GLU A 24 10.17 -3.95 1.36
CA GLU A 24 8.97 -3.63 2.12
C GLU A 24 9.13 -3.73 3.64
N ILE A 25 10.10 -4.51 4.14
CA ILE A 25 10.52 -4.41 5.54
C ILE A 25 11.09 -3.01 5.79
N GLU A 26 11.95 -2.52 4.91
CA GLU A 26 12.55 -1.19 4.99
C GLU A 26 11.47 -0.09 4.95
N ARG A 27 10.56 -0.13 3.97
CA ARG A 27 9.44 0.84 3.85
C ARG A 27 8.56 0.93 5.10
N ALA A 28 8.36 -0.20 5.77
CA ALA A 28 7.52 -0.25 6.96
C ALA A 28 8.29 -0.04 8.28
N THR A 29 9.62 0.16 8.22
CA THR A 29 10.43 0.68 9.33
C THR A 29 10.62 2.20 9.26
N GLN A 30 10.45 2.79 8.08
CA GLN A 30 10.46 4.23 7.92
C GLN A 30 9.15 4.84 8.43
N ASN A 31 9.24 5.98 9.12
CA ASN A 31 8.07 6.69 9.60
C ASN A 31 7.45 7.44 8.41
N PRO A 32 6.23 7.10 7.97
CA PRO A 32 5.59 7.79 6.87
C PRO A 32 5.09 9.15 7.31
N GLY A 33 5.30 10.15 6.46
CA GLY A 33 4.98 11.54 6.73
C GLY A 33 6.13 12.35 7.33
N GLY A 34 6.04 13.66 7.18
CA GLY A 34 7.04 14.62 7.68
C GLY A 34 7.52 15.62 6.62
N ALA A 35 7.07 15.49 5.38
CA ALA A 35 7.29 16.45 4.29
C ALA A 35 6.07 17.38 4.04
N ARG A 36 4.94 17.15 4.74
CA ARG A 36 3.67 17.82 4.47
C ARG A 36 3.76 19.31 4.68
N ALA A 37 4.48 19.73 5.72
CA ALA A 37 4.69 21.14 6.02
C ALA A 37 5.49 21.81 4.90
N GLU A 38 6.54 21.15 4.44
CA GLU A 38 7.42 21.59 3.35
C GLU A 38 6.67 21.66 2.02
N LEU A 39 5.87 20.66 1.69
CA LEU A 39 5.03 20.65 0.48
C LEU A 39 4.00 21.79 0.51
N THR A 40 3.41 22.06 1.68
CA THR A 40 2.45 23.18 1.85
C THR A 40 3.16 24.52 1.69
N GLN A 41 4.33 24.70 2.33
CA GLN A 41 5.13 25.92 2.19
C GLN A 41 5.58 26.17 0.74
N LEU A 42 5.97 25.12 0.01
CA LEU A 42 6.32 25.23 -1.42
C LEU A 42 5.10 25.62 -2.26
N LEU A 43 3.93 25.07 -1.96
CA LEU A 43 2.68 25.41 -2.64
C LEU A 43 2.35 26.91 -2.45
N ASP A 44 2.43 27.39 -1.21
CA ASP A 44 2.17 28.80 -0.87
C ASP A 44 3.19 29.73 -1.54
N ALA A 45 4.47 29.35 -1.56
CA ALA A 45 5.52 30.11 -2.23
C ALA A 45 5.28 30.22 -3.75
N ILE A 46 4.87 29.12 -4.40
CA ILE A 46 4.53 29.13 -5.82
C ILE A 46 3.28 29.98 -6.06
N TYR A 47 2.27 29.90 -5.19
CA TYR A 47 1.08 30.74 -5.28
C TYR A 47 1.39 32.24 -5.15
N GLY A 48 2.33 32.62 -4.28
CA GLY A 48 2.79 34.00 -4.10
C GLY A 48 3.78 34.51 -5.16
N ALA A 49 4.40 33.63 -5.93
CA ALA A 49 5.35 34.01 -6.96
C ALA A 49 4.67 34.50 -8.25
N ASP A 50 5.27 35.51 -8.88
CA ASP A 50 4.89 36.03 -10.19
C ASP A 50 5.41 35.10 -11.31
N ILE A 51 4.72 33.96 -11.46
CA ILE A 51 5.03 32.91 -12.44
C ILE A 51 3.85 32.80 -13.41
N PRO A 52 4.11 32.72 -14.73
CA PRO A 52 3.08 32.45 -15.72
C PRO A 52 2.23 31.22 -15.38
N THR A 53 0.90 31.33 -15.56
CA THR A 53 -0.05 30.31 -15.10
C THR A 53 0.18 28.93 -15.73
N ASP A 54 0.61 28.91 -16.98
CA ASP A 54 0.95 27.72 -17.76
C ASP A 54 2.14 26.95 -17.16
N LEU A 55 3.11 27.64 -16.54
CA LEU A 55 4.23 27.02 -15.82
C LEU A 55 3.87 26.69 -14.36
N LYS A 56 3.03 27.52 -13.74
CA LYS A 56 2.60 27.36 -12.35
C LYS A 56 1.74 26.11 -12.17
N ARG A 57 0.82 25.86 -13.10
CA ARG A 57 -0.14 24.74 -13.04
C ARG A 57 0.50 23.36 -12.92
N PRO A 58 1.46 22.93 -13.76
CA PRO A 58 2.08 21.61 -13.61
C PRO A 58 2.86 21.47 -12.29
N MET A 59 3.44 22.55 -11.77
CA MET A 59 4.14 22.54 -10.48
C MET A 59 3.14 22.34 -9.33
N THR A 60 2.04 23.10 -9.31
CA THR A 60 1.00 22.94 -8.29
C THR A 60 0.33 21.57 -8.38
N ASP A 61 0.05 21.08 -9.58
CA ASP A 61 -0.56 19.76 -9.79
C ASP A 61 0.37 18.63 -9.29
N LEU A 62 1.69 18.77 -9.48
CA LEU A 62 2.66 17.83 -8.93
C LEU A 62 2.69 17.87 -7.40
N LEU A 63 2.76 19.06 -6.80
CA LEU A 63 2.79 19.22 -5.34
C LEU A 63 1.52 18.71 -4.67
N VAL A 64 0.35 18.94 -5.26
CA VAL A 64 -0.92 18.40 -4.76
C VAL A 64 -0.89 16.87 -4.80
N ARG A 65 -0.43 16.26 -5.90
CA ARG A 65 -0.30 14.79 -5.97
C ARG A 65 0.69 14.24 -4.94
N LEU A 66 1.81 14.92 -4.70
CA LEU A 66 2.78 14.52 -3.68
C LEU A 66 2.18 14.64 -2.26
N SER A 67 1.41 15.70 -2.00
CA SER A 67 0.73 15.87 -0.71
C SER A 67 -0.35 14.81 -0.49
N GLU A 68 -1.14 14.47 -1.52
CA GLU A 68 -2.09 13.36 -1.45
C GLU A 68 -1.42 12.03 -1.15
N HIS A 69 -0.26 11.78 -1.78
CA HIS A 69 0.52 10.56 -1.58
C HIS A 69 1.01 10.45 -0.13
N GLU A 70 1.61 11.51 0.40
CA GLU A 70 2.10 11.55 1.77
C GLU A 70 0.96 11.40 2.79
N GLN A 71 -0.18 12.07 2.57
CA GLN A 71 -1.37 11.92 3.43
C GLN A 71 -1.89 10.47 3.45
N LEU A 72 -1.78 9.75 2.33
CA LEU A 72 -2.10 8.33 2.27
C LEU A 72 -1.09 7.53 3.10
N GLU A 73 0.21 7.76 2.92
CA GLU A 73 1.25 7.07 3.71
C GLU A 73 1.06 7.26 5.22
N GLU A 74 0.79 8.49 5.67
CA GLU A 74 0.48 8.82 7.07
C GLU A 74 -0.79 8.10 7.56
N ARG A 75 -1.88 8.16 6.78
CA ARG A 75 -3.15 7.50 7.11
C ARG A 75 -3.00 5.98 7.25
N PHE A 76 -2.14 5.38 6.43
CA PHE A 76 -1.94 3.94 6.39
C PHE A 76 -0.81 3.45 7.29
N GLY A 77 0.06 4.34 7.75
CA GLY A 77 1.19 4.04 8.62
C GLY A 77 2.27 3.20 7.93
N THR A 78 2.40 3.31 6.60
CA THR A 78 3.48 2.70 5.82
C THR A 78 3.79 3.54 4.59
N LEU A 79 5.02 3.50 4.10
CA LEU A 79 5.34 4.05 2.78
C LEU A 79 4.67 3.24 1.68
N LEU A 80 4.25 3.93 0.62
CA LEU A 80 3.45 3.40 -0.46
C LEU A 80 4.20 3.58 -1.78
N THR A 81 4.15 2.57 -2.63
CA THR A 81 4.48 2.76 -4.04
C THR A 81 3.29 3.39 -4.77
N ASN A 82 3.52 3.87 -6.00
CA ASN A 82 2.43 4.28 -6.89
C ASN A 82 1.40 3.16 -7.10
N ALA A 83 1.85 1.90 -7.15
CA ALA A 83 0.97 0.75 -7.30
C ALA A 83 0.11 0.51 -6.04
N ASP A 84 0.70 0.67 -4.85
CA ASP A 84 -0.02 0.56 -3.58
C ASP A 84 -1.08 1.65 -3.47
N THR A 85 -0.73 2.89 -3.81
CA THR A 85 -1.64 4.04 -3.84
C THR A 85 -2.81 3.81 -4.80
N ALA A 86 -2.55 3.35 -6.02
CA ALA A 86 -3.59 3.05 -7.00
C ALA A 86 -4.54 1.95 -6.49
N PHE A 87 -3.98 0.86 -5.95
CA PHE A 87 -4.76 -0.22 -5.35
C PHE A 87 -5.62 0.27 -4.18
N LEU A 88 -5.08 1.07 -3.27
CA LEU A 88 -5.83 1.60 -2.13
C LEU A 88 -6.97 2.52 -2.57
N LYS A 89 -6.75 3.37 -3.57
CA LYS A 89 -7.80 4.22 -4.17
C LYS A 89 -8.93 3.35 -4.76
N GLN A 90 -8.58 2.32 -5.53
CA GLN A 90 -9.55 1.39 -6.12
C GLN A 90 -10.28 0.54 -5.06
N LEU A 91 -9.57 0.08 -4.03
CA LEU A 91 -10.12 -0.69 -2.92
C LEU A 91 -11.16 0.15 -2.16
N GLN A 92 -10.87 1.42 -1.88
CA GLN A 92 -11.79 2.34 -1.21
C GLN A 92 -13.00 2.67 -2.07
N ALA A 93 -12.83 2.85 -3.38
CA ALA A 93 -13.94 3.05 -4.31
C ALA A 93 -14.86 1.83 -4.37
N THR A 94 -14.29 0.62 -4.37
CA THR A 94 -15.06 -0.63 -4.44
C THR A 94 -15.69 -1.01 -3.10
N HIS A 95 -15.00 -0.72 -1.99
CA HIS A 95 -15.42 -1.07 -0.62
C HIS A 95 -15.34 0.14 0.31
N PRO A 96 -16.24 1.14 0.16
CA PRO A 96 -16.20 2.37 0.95
C PRO A 96 -16.39 2.13 2.46
N ASN A 97 -16.93 0.98 2.84
CA ASN A 97 -17.18 0.60 4.23
C ASN A 97 -15.93 0.05 4.97
N LEU A 98 -14.78 -0.06 4.29
CA LEU A 98 -13.52 -0.47 4.92
C LEU A 98 -12.90 0.70 5.69
N THR A 99 -12.55 0.44 6.94
CA THR A 99 -11.73 1.37 7.73
C THR A 99 -10.30 1.42 7.17
N PRO A 100 -9.53 2.50 7.45
CA PRO A 100 -8.12 2.58 7.03
C PRO A 100 -7.30 1.37 7.50
N ARG A 101 -7.54 0.92 8.74
CA ARG A 101 -6.85 -0.25 9.33
C ARG A 101 -7.17 -1.54 8.58
N GLU A 102 -8.42 -1.73 8.18
CA GLU A 102 -8.88 -2.86 7.38
C GLU A 102 -8.27 -2.82 5.97
N ALA A 103 -8.23 -1.64 5.34
CA ALA A 103 -7.61 -1.44 4.04
C ALA A 103 -6.09 -1.72 4.06
N THR A 104 -5.36 -1.34 5.12
CA THR A 104 -3.94 -1.73 5.26
C THR A 104 -3.79 -3.26 5.34
N VAL A 105 -4.69 -3.96 6.05
CA VAL A 105 -4.64 -5.42 6.12
C VAL A 105 -4.88 -6.02 4.73
N CYS A 106 -5.80 -5.46 3.94
CA CYS A 106 -5.97 -5.86 2.54
C CYS A 106 -4.71 -5.62 1.70
N LEU A 107 -4.04 -4.48 1.86
CA LEU A 107 -2.77 -4.20 1.19
C LEU A 107 -1.73 -5.29 1.52
N PHE A 108 -1.51 -5.58 2.81
CA PHE A 108 -0.56 -6.63 3.20
C PHE A 108 -0.95 -8.02 2.66
N VAL A 109 -2.24 -8.34 2.61
CA VAL A 109 -2.68 -9.60 2.00
C VAL A 109 -2.39 -9.64 0.49
N LYS A 110 -2.59 -8.52 -0.23
CA LYS A 110 -2.26 -8.40 -1.66
C LYS A 110 -0.76 -8.61 -1.90
N LEU A 111 0.07 -8.01 -1.04
CA LEU A 111 1.54 -8.10 -1.05
C LEU A 111 2.06 -9.47 -0.56
N GLY A 112 1.17 -10.38 -0.17
CA GLY A 112 1.51 -11.77 0.11
C GLY A 112 2.02 -12.03 1.52
N TYR A 113 1.86 -11.09 2.45
CA TYR A 113 2.16 -11.31 3.86
C TYR A 113 1.26 -12.39 4.47
N ASP A 114 1.87 -13.25 5.28
CA ASP A 114 1.13 -14.24 6.03
C ASP A 114 0.46 -13.63 7.28
N THR A 115 -0.51 -14.34 7.84
CA THR A 115 -1.29 -13.87 9.01
C THR A 115 -0.41 -13.55 10.22
N ARG A 116 0.71 -14.28 10.41
CA ARG A 116 1.63 -14.12 11.54
C ARG A 116 2.50 -12.88 11.35
N GLU A 117 2.99 -12.63 10.15
CA GLU A 117 3.75 -11.44 9.77
C GLU A 117 2.92 -10.17 9.99
N ILE A 118 1.66 -10.17 9.51
CA ILE A 118 0.75 -9.03 9.69
C ILE A 118 0.42 -8.84 11.18
N ALA A 119 0.14 -9.91 11.91
CA ALA A 119 -0.17 -9.84 13.35
C ALA A 119 0.99 -9.21 14.14
N ARG A 120 2.23 -9.64 13.87
CA ARG A 120 3.45 -9.09 14.47
C ARG A 120 3.63 -7.61 14.16
N ARG A 121 3.47 -7.18 12.90
CA ARG A 121 3.53 -5.74 12.53
C ARG A 121 2.48 -4.90 13.23
N ARG A 122 1.29 -5.46 13.46
CA ARG A 122 0.16 -4.77 14.11
C ARG A 122 0.19 -4.85 15.64
N GLY A 123 1.14 -5.57 16.23
CA GLY A 123 1.21 -5.75 17.68
C GLY A 123 0.03 -6.54 18.27
N ILE A 124 -0.55 -7.48 17.52
CA ILE A 124 -1.65 -8.34 18.00
C ILE A 124 -1.32 -9.82 17.86
N THR A 125 -2.12 -10.69 18.47
CA THR A 125 -1.96 -12.14 18.34
C THR A 125 -2.37 -12.63 16.96
N THR A 126 -1.77 -13.73 16.50
CA THR A 126 -2.17 -14.39 15.23
C THR A 126 -3.66 -14.70 15.21
N ARG A 127 -4.21 -15.23 16.32
CA ARG A 127 -5.66 -15.49 16.47
C ARG A 127 -6.51 -14.23 16.36
N GLY A 128 -6.04 -13.10 16.89
CA GLY A 128 -6.68 -11.80 16.71
C GLY A 128 -6.72 -11.38 15.23
N MET A 129 -5.62 -11.57 14.51
CA MET A 129 -5.55 -11.28 13.08
C MET A 129 -6.45 -12.22 12.24
N GLU A 130 -6.52 -13.52 12.57
CA GLU A 130 -7.46 -14.47 11.95
C GLU A 130 -8.90 -13.98 12.07
N SER A 131 -9.29 -13.50 13.26
CA SER A 131 -10.61 -12.91 13.51
C SER A 131 -10.88 -11.67 12.64
N ILE A 132 -9.88 -10.79 12.49
CA ILE A 132 -9.97 -9.62 11.58
C ILE A 132 -10.14 -10.07 10.13
N ARG A 133 -9.33 -11.03 9.66
CA ARG A 133 -9.41 -11.57 8.29
C ARG A 133 -10.77 -12.21 8.00
N TYR A 134 -11.33 -12.93 8.97
CA TYR A 134 -12.68 -13.48 8.87
C TYR A 134 -13.74 -12.39 8.69
N ARG A 135 -13.67 -11.31 9.50
CA ARG A 135 -14.59 -10.16 9.36
C ARG A 135 -14.42 -9.43 8.03
N LEU A 136 -13.18 -9.22 7.59
CA LEU A 136 -12.87 -8.65 6.26
C LEU A 136 -13.48 -9.47 5.13
N HIS A 137 -13.34 -10.80 5.20
CA HIS A 137 -13.96 -11.71 4.24
C HIS A 137 -15.48 -11.52 4.15
N LYS A 138 -16.16 -11.38 5.28
CA LYS A 138 -17.61 -11.14 5.33
C LYS A 138 -17.98 -9.76 4.80
N LYS A 139 -17.25 -8.72 5.20
CA LYS A 139 -17.51 -7.33 4.78
C LYS A 139 -17.32 -7.12 3.27
N ILE A 140 -16.35 -7.79 2.66
CA ILE A 140 -16.06 -7.65 1.23
C ILE A 140 -17.02 -8.48 0.36
N GLY A 141 -17.81 -9.38 0.94
CA GLY A 141 -18.96 -10.01 0.25
C GLY A 141 -18.59 -10.85 -0.98
N ARG A 142 -17.48 -11.59 -0.93
CA ARG A 142 -17.00 -12.41 -2.06
C ARG A 142 -17.75 -13.73 -2.16
N GLY A 143 -17.86 -14.29 -3.38
CA GLY A 143 -18.46 -15.61 -3.61
C GLY A 143 -17.81 -16.71 -2.77
N LYS A 144 -18.60 -17.72 -2.37
CA LYS A 144 -18.11 -18.86 -1.59
C LYS A 144 -16.86 -19.46 -2.29
N HIS A 145 -15.79 -19.66 -1.52
CA HIS A 145 -14.51 -20.27 -1.94
C HIS A 145 -13.47 -19.39 -2.65
N GLN A 146 -13.69 -18.09 -2.85
CA GLN A 146 -12.63 -17.22 -3.36
C GLN A 146 -11.66 -16.77 -2.25
N ALA A 147 -10.36 -17.07 -2.41
CA ALA A 147 -9.34 -16.63 -1.46
C ALA A 147 -9.22 -15.09 -1.44
N LEU A 148 -8.99 -14.52 -0.25
CA LEU A 148 -8.87 -13.06 -0.08
C LEU A 148 -7.76 -12.48 -0.95
N LYS A 149 -6.63 -13.19 -1.03
CA LYS A 149 -5.49 -12.78 -1.84
C LYS A 149 -5.87 -12.69 -3.32
N THR A 150 -6.45 -13.76 -3.88
CA THR A 150 -6.80 -13.83 -5.31
C THR A 150 -7.69 -12.68 -5.76
N TYR A 151 -8.73 -12.34 -5.00
CA TYR A 151 -9.57 -11.20 -5.37
C TYR A 151 -8.86 -9.84 -5.19
N LEU A 152 -8.04 -9.68 -4.15
CA LEU A 152 -7.31 -8.42 -3.97
C LEU A 152 -6.23 -8.23 -5.03
N SER A 153 -5.67 -9.31 -5.56
CA SER A 153 -4.76 -9.27 -6.71
C SER A 153 -5.46 -8.91 -8.02
N GLY A 154 -6.77 -9.18 -8.14
CA GLY A 154 -7.58 -8.83 -9.30
C GLY A 154 -8.24 -7.45 -9.25
N LEU A 155 -8.09 -6.73 -8.14
CA LEU A 155 -8.34 -5.29 -8.06
C LEU A 155 -7.08 -4.56 -8.55
#